data_AF-A0A954YDV5-F1
#
_entry.id   AF-A0A954YDV5-F1
#
_cell.length_a   1.000
_cell.length_b   1.000
_cell.length_c   1.000
_cell.angle_alpha   90.00
_cell.angle_beta   90.00
_cell.angle_gamma   90.00
#
_symmetry.space_group_name_H-M   'P 1'
#
loop_
_entity.id
_entity.type
_entity.pdbx_description
1 polymer ?
#
loop_
_entity_poly.entity_id
_entity_poly.type
_entity_poly.pdbx_seq_one_letter_code
_entity_poly.pdbx_strand_id
1 'polypeptide(L)'
;MATKKKPASEKKAKKPAPFQWSARRRAFVDEYCVDKNAAEAARRAGFAPKWADREASRLLQMPEIKEAVDAKLARLSKKTEITAEWVLKRLVENDQKAFEAGDLNASTRALEAIAKHLGMNMLKVEHTGKDGEAIQVGMMSPLELARRVAYLVHETQKAVKSGTS
;
A
#
# COMPACT_ATOMS: atom_id res chain seq x y z
N MET A 1 -57.64 -18.94 2.74
CA MET A 1 -57.37 -17.59 3.30
C MET A 1 -55.95 -17.18 2.90
N ALA A 2 -55.82 -16.31 1.90
CA ALA A 2 -54.53 -15.86 1.39
C ALA A 2 -53.95 -14.78 2.32
N THR A 3 -52.79 -15.03 2.91
CA THR A 3 -52.07 -14.07 3.74
C THR A 3 -51.39 -13.04 2.85
N LYS A 4 -51.88 -11.78 2.89
CA LYS A 4 -51.28 -10.64 2.21
C LYS A 4 -49.89 -10.35 2.78
N LYS A 5 -48.84 -10.58 1.99
CA LYS A 5 -47.47 -10.11 2.25
C LYS A 5 -47.43 -8.60 2.09
N LYS A 6 -47.12 -7.89 3.19
CA LYS A 6 -46.93 -6.43 3.25
C LYS A 6 -45.72 -6.04 2.37
N PRO A 7 -45.80 -5.05 1.47
CA PRO A 7 -44.66 -4.71 0.61
C PRO A 7 -43.55 -4.07 1.44
N ALA A 8 -42.31 -4.49 1.18
CA ALA A 8 -41.11 -3.89 1.74
C ALA A 8 -40.99 -2.44 1.25
N SER A 9 -40.90 -1.49 2.17
CA SER A 9 -40.69 -0.08 1.83
C SER A 9 -39.29 0.10 1.23
N GLU A 10 -39.22 0.42 -0.06
CA GLU A 10 -38.00 0.88 -0.72
C GLU A 10 -37.51 2.17 -0.02
N LYS A 11 -36.42 2.05 0.75
CA LYS A 11 -35.71 3.21 1.27
C LYS A 11 -35.04 3.93 0.10
N LYS A 12 -35.62 5.04 -0.36
CA LYS A 12 -35.01 5.93 -1.36
C LYS A 12 -33.59 6.31 -0.92
N ALA A 13 -32.58 5.93 -1.72
CA ALA A 13 -31.19 6.27 -1.46
C ALA A 13 -30.99 7.79 -1.57
N LYS A 14 -30.64 8.42 -0.46
CA LYS A 14 -30.29 9.85 -0.40
C LYS A 14 -28.98 10.04 -1.17
N LYS A 15 -28.95 10.89 -2.21
CA LYS A 15 -27.71 11.24 -2.94
C LYS A 15 -26.62 11.62 -1.93
N PRO A 16 -25.37 11.12 -2.08
CA PRO A 16 -24.30 11.46 -1.16
C PRO A 16 -24.05 12.97 -1.21
N ALA A 17 -23.77 13.58 -0.05
CA ALA A 17 -23.42 14.98 0.05
C ALA A 17 -22.14 15.27 -0.77
N PRO A 18 -21.98 16.49 -1.32
CA PRO A 18 -20.80 16.86 -2.09
C PRO A 18 -19.53 16.76 -1.23
N PHE A 19 -18.42 16.43 -1.87
CA PHE A 19 -17.13 16.31 -1.21
C PHE A 19 -16.66 17.65 -0.65
N GLN A 20 -16.31 17.67 0.64
CA GLN A 20 -15.85 18.88 1.32
C GLN A 20 -14.33 18.87 1.53
N TRP A 21 -13.63 19.85 0.98
CA TRP A 21 -12.21 20.06 1.26
C TRP A 21 -12.02 20.70 2.64
N SER A 22 -11.26 20.04 3.51
CA SER A 22 -10.81 20.60 4.79
C SER A 22 -9.32 20.91 4.76
N ALA A 23 -8.84 21.78 5.66
CA ALA A 23 -7.41 22.07 5.80
C ALA A 23 -6.58 20.79 5.99
N ARG A 24 -7.06 19.87 6.82
CA ARG A 24 -6.41 18.56 7.05
C ARG A 24 -6.38 17.68 5.80
N ARG A 25 -7.43 17.68 4.97
CA ARG A 25 -7.45 16.92 3.70
C ARG A 25 -6.44 17.47 2.69
N ARG A 26 -6.30 18.80 2.61
CA ARG A 26 -5.30 19.43 1.74
C ARG A 26 -3.89 19.14 2.23
N ALA A 27 -3.63 19.33 3.54
CA ALA A 27 -2.35 18.99 4.16
C ALA A 27 -2.01 17.49 3.96
N PHE A 28 -2.98 16.59 4.03
CA PHE A 28 -2.77 15.18 3.76
C PHE A 28 -2.29 14.92 2.32
N VAL A 29 -2.95 15.51 1.32
CA VAL A 29 -2.48 15.44 -0.08
C VAL A 29 -1.06 15.98 -0.17
N ASP A 30 -0.78 17.07 0.53
CA ASP A 30 0.52 17.71 0.45
C ASP A 30 1.65 16.84 0.99
N GLU A 31 1.44 16.27 2.18
CA GLU A 31 2.38 15.39 2.87
C GLU A 31 2.53 14.04 2.18
N TYR A 32 1.42 13.47 1.69
CA TYR A 32 1.45 12.17 1.02
C TYR A 32 2.28 12.20 -0.27
N CYS A 33 2.28 13.32 -1.00
CA CYS A 33 3.12 13.46 -2.18
C CYS A 33 4.64 13.53 -1.88
N VAL A 34 5.06 13.71 -0.63
CA VAL A 34 6.47 13.79 -0.25
C VAL A 34 7.12 12.40 -0.20
N ASP A 35 6.51 11.47 0.55
CA ASP A 35 7.12 10.16 0.85
C ASP A 35 6.21 8.96 0.49
N LYS A 36 4.98 9.22 0.01
CA LYS A 36 3.95 8.21 -0.24
C LYS A 36 3.65 7.34 0.98
N ASN A 37 3.91 7.83 2.19
CA ASN A 37 3.60 7.17 3.44
C ASN A 37 2.26 7.71 3.99
N ALA A 38 1.19 6.96 3.76
CA ALA A 38 -0.17 7.38 4.09
C ALA A 38 -0.35 7.67 5.60
N ALA A 39 0.18 6.79 6.46
CA ALA A 39 0.08 6.89 7.91
C ALA A 39 0.79 8.13 8.47
N GLU A 40 2.03 8.35 8.03
CA GLU A 40 2.83 9.53 8.38
C GLU A 40 2.20 10.81 7.85
N ALA A 41 1.74 10.80 6.60
CA ALA A 41 1.09 11.94 5.98
C ALA A 41 -0.17 12.37 6.76
N ALA A 42 -0.98 11.41 7.24
CA ALA A 42 -2.13 11.72 8.08
C ALA A 42 -1.72 12.31 9.43
N ARG A 43 -0.65 11.82 10.07
CA ARG A 43 -0.15 12.41 11.32
C ARG A 43 0.32 13.85 11.13
N ARG A 44 1.13 14.10 10.11
CA ARG A 44 1.62 15.46 9.78
C ARG A 44 0.48 16.41 9.38
N ALA A 45 -0.55 15.89 8.70
CA ALA A 45 -1.75 16.63 8.36
C ALA A 45 -2.68 16.95 9.55
N GLY A 46 -2.32 16.55 10.78
CA GLY A 46 -3.07 16.87 12.00
C GLY A 46 -4.24 15.93 12.28
N PHE A 47 -4.21 14.70 11.76
CA PHE A 47 -5.11 13.64 12.23
C PHE A 47 -4.60 13.02 13.53
N ALA A 48 -5.54 12.54 14.36
CA ALA A 48 -5.20 11.92 15.62
C ALA A 48 -4.27 10.70 15.39
N PRO A 49 -3.10 10.62 16.04
CA PRO A 49 -2.12 9.56 15.78
C PRO A 49 -2.68 8.15 15.89
N LYS A 50 -3.56 7.93 16.88
CA LYS A 50 -4.25 6.65 17.12
C LYS A 50 -5.07 6.15 15.92
N TRP A 51 -5.53 7.05 15.06
CA TRP A 51 -6.44 6.76 13.95
C TRP A 51 -5.88 7.13 12.58
N ALA A 52 -4.61 7.56 12.52
CA ALA A 52 -3.99 8.07 11.31
C ALA A 52 -4.03 7.04 10.18
N ASP A 53 -3.71 5.78 10.45
CA ASP A 53 -3.69 4.72 9.44
C ASP A 53 -5.08 4.48 8.82
N ARG A 54 -6.11 4.43 9.67
CA ARG A 54 -7.49 4.23 9.23
C ARG A 54 -7.99 5.42 8.42
N GLU A 55 -7.68 6.62 8.87
CA GLU A 55 -8.11 7.84 8.18
C GLU A 55 -7.35 8.04 6.87
N ALA A 56 -6.04 7.76 6.84
CA ALA A 56 -5.24 7.77 5.64
C ALA A 56 -5.79 6.78 4.60
N SER A 57 -6.11 5.57 5.03
CA SER A 57 -6.72 4.54 4.17
C SER A 57 -8.06 5.02 3.62
N ARG A 58 -8.89 5.63 4.45
CA ARG A 58 -10.17 6.23 4.05
C ARG A 58 -9.98 7.34 3.02
N LEU A 59 -9.04 8.25 3.27
CA LEU A 59 -8.73 9.38 2.38
C LEU A 59 -8.24 8.90 1.02
N LEU A 60 -7.34 7.92 0.98
CA LEU A 60 -6.83 7.35 -0.26
C LEU A 60 -7.89 6.58 -1.06
N GLN A 61 -9.04 6.22 -0.49
CA GLN A 61 -10.16 5.66 -1.25
C GLN A 61 -11.07 6.72 -1.87
N MET A 62 -10.99 7.98 -1.43
CA MET A 62 -11.84 9.06 -1.95
C MET A 62 -11.35 9.50 -3.33
N PRO A 63 -12.20 9.48 -4.38
CA PRO A 63 -11.80 9.89 -5.73
C PRO A 63 -11.18 11.28 -5.79
N GLU A 64 -11.73 12.24 -5.04
CA GLU A 64 -11.29 13.64 -5.05
C GLU A 64 -9.89 13.80 -4.43
N ILE A 65 -9.54 12.96 -3.44
CA ILE A 65 -8.19 12.92 -2.87
C ILE A 65 -7.22 12.30 -3.88
N LYS A 66 -7.59 11.19 -4.54
CA LYS A 66 -6.76 10.55 -5.57
C LYS A 66 -6.45 11.53 -6.70
N GLU A 67 -7.48 12.18 -7.24
CA GLU A 67 -7.34 13.18 -8.30
C GLU A 67 -6.44 14.35 -7.87
N ALA A 68 -6.57 14.83 -6.63
CA ALA A 68 -5.72 15.90 -6.12
C ALA A 68 -4.25 15.47 -5.96
N VAL A 69 -4.00 14.24 -5.50
CA VAL A 69 -2.66 13.64 -5.43
C VAL A 69 -2.07 13.53 -6.83
N ASP A 70 -2.81 12.98 -7.78
CA ASP A 70 -2.37 12.79 -9.15
C ASP A 70 -2.06 14.13 -9.84
N ALA A 71 -2.94 15.13 -9.67
CA ALA A 71 -2.72 16.48 -10.16
C ALA A 71 -1.47 17.14 -9.55
N LYS A 72 -1.24 16.92 -8.24
CA LYS A 72 -0.04 17.45 -7.57
C LYS A 72 1.23 16.77 -8.07
N LEU A 73 1.23 15.44 -8.21
CA LEU A 73 2.35 14.68 -8.76
C LEU A 73 2.66 15.10 -10.21
N ALA A 74 1.64 15.27 -11.04
CA ALA A 74 1.80 15.77 -12.40
C ALA A 74 2.40 17.19 -12.43
N ARG A 75 1.97 18.08 -11.53
CA ARG A 75 2.55 19.42 -11.40
C ARG A 75 4.01 19.38 -10.95
N LEU A 76 4.35 18.50 -10.01
CA LEU A 76 5.73 18.31 -9.55
C LEU A 76 6.62 17.80 -10.69
N SER A 77 6.17 16.76 -11.41
CA SER A 77 6.87 16.23 -12.58
C SER A 77 7.06 17.29 -13.66
N LYS A 78 6.04 18.11 -13.94
CA LYS A 78 6.14 19.24 -14.88
C LYS A 78 7.11 20.32 -14.39
N LYS A 79 7.15 20.60 -13.09
CA LYS A 79 8.04 21.62 -12.50
C LYS A 79 9.50 21.18 -12.52
N THR A 80 9.77 19.89 -12.28
CA THR A 80 11.13 19.36 -12.26
C THR A 80 11.61 18.85 -13.61
N GLU A 81 10.70 18.73 -14.59
CA GLU A 81 10.94 18.10 -15.90
C GLU A 81 11.40 16.63 -15.79
N ILE A 82 11.18 16.02 -14.63
CA ILE A 82 11.52 14.61 -14.36
C ILE A 82 10.25 13.80 -14.62
N THR A 83 10.19 13.17 -15.78
CA THR A 83 9.16 12.22 -16.17
C THR A 83 9.70 10.78 -16.11
N ALA A 84 8.82 9.78 -16.12
CA ALA A 84 9.25 8.39 -16.24
C ALA A 84 10.08 8.16 -17.51
N GLU A 85 9.67 8.77 -18.63
CA GLU A 85 10.40 8.74 -19.90
C GLU A 85 11.81 9.33 -19.76
N TRP A 86 11.94 10.49 -19.11
CA TRP A 86 13.24 11.11 -18.86
C TRP A 86 14.16 10.19 -18.03
N VAL A 87 13.63 9.58 -16.97
CA VAL A 87 14.39 8.64 -16.13
C VAL A 87 14.84 7.42 -16.94
N LEU A 88 13.97 6.83 -17.76
CA LEU A 88 14.31 5.68 -18.60
C LEU A 88 15.41 6.02 -19.61
N LYS A 89 15.28 7.14 -20.31
CA LYS A 89 16.33 7.65 -21.23
C LYS A 89 17.65 7.79 -20.49
N ARG A 90 17.63 8.37 -19.29
CA ARG A 90 18.84 8.57 -18.50
C ARG A 90 19.45 7.26 -17.99
N LEU A 91 18.63 6.26 -17.65
CA LEU A 91 19.12 4.92 -17.27
C LEU A 91 19.81 4.22 -18.45
N VAL A 92 19.27 4.31 -19.66
CA VAL A 92 19.89 3.77 -20.88
C VAL A 92 21.23 4.45 -21.17
N GLU A 93 21.29 5.78 -21.07
CA GLU A 93 22.56 6.52 -21.22
C GLU A 93 23.61 6.11 -20.18
N ASN A 94 23.18 5.92 -18.93
CA ASN A 94 24.07 5.50 -17.85
C ASN A 94 24.56 4.06 -18.03
N ASP A 95 23.70 3.16 -18.50
CA ASP A 95 24.06 1.79 -18.85
C ASP A 95 25.17 1.76 -19.90
N GLN A 96 24.96 2.47 -21.02
CA GLN A 96 25.95 2.56 -22.11
C GLN A 96 27.31 3.07 -21.60
N LYS A 97 27.31 4.16 -20.81
CA LYS A 97 28.54 4.73 -20.24
C LYS A 97 29.23 3.79 -19.26
N ALA A 98 28.46 3.10 -18.42
CA ALA A 98 29.01 2.15 -17.45
C ALA A 98 29.62 0.95 -18.17
N PHE A 99 28.97 0.44 -19.21
CA PHE A 99 29.48 -0.64 -20.03
C PHE A 99 30.79 -0.26 -20.74
N GLU A 100 30.84 0.91 -21.37
CA GLU A 100 32.05 1.45 -22.01
C GLU A 100 33.21 1.64 -21.02
N ALA A 101 32.90 2.01 -19.78
CA ALA A 101 33.89 2.13 -18.71
C ALA A 101 34.31 0.79 -18.09
N GLY A 102 33.70 -0.33 -18.50
CA GLY A 102 33.94 -1.67 -17.94
C GLY A 102 33.29 -1.90 -16.57
N ASP A 103 32.44 -0.98 -16.08
CA ASP A 103 31.68 -1.14 -14.85
C ASP A 103 30.36 -1.90 -15.10
N LEU A 104 30.50 -3.22 -15.25
CA LEU A 104 29.36 -4.11 -15.50
C LEU A 104 28.36 -4.13 -14.33
N ASN A 105 28.79 -3.81 -13.10
CA ASN A 105 27.89 -3.73 -11.96
C ASN A 105 26.94 -2.55 -12.09
N ALA A 106 27.45 -1.36 -12.41
CA ALA A 106 26.62 -0.18 -12.64
C ALA A 106 25.68 -0.36 -13.85
N SER A 107 26.19 -0.95 -14.94
CA SER A 107 25.38 -1.30 -16.13
C SER A 107 24.23 -2.26 -15.77
N THR A 108 24.54 -3.36 -15.08
CA THR A 108 23.52 -4.34 -14.65
C THR A 108 22.44 -3.69 -13.76
N ARG A 109 22.83 -2.78 -12.86
CA ARG A 109 21.86 -2.07 -12.01
C ARG A 109 20.94 -1.12 -12.79
N ALA A 110 21.46 -0.47 -13.84
CA ALA A 110 20.64 0.35 -14.73
C ALA A 110 19.61 -0.52 -15.46
N LEU A 111 20.06 -1.66 -16.02
CA LEU A 111 19.19 -2.61 -16.70
C LEU A 111 18.14 -3.24 -15.77
N GLU A 112 18.50 -3.59 -14.53
CA GLU A 112 17.55 -4.06 -13.52
C GLU A 112 16.46 -3.03 -13.22
N ALA A 113 16.82 -1.74 -13.11
CA ALA A 113 15.86 -0.68 -12.85
C ALA A 113 14.88 -0.52 -14.02
N ILE A 114 15.36 -0.60 -15.26
CA ILE A 114 14.54 -0.59 -16.47
C ILE A 114 13.61 -1.82 -16.50
N ALA A 115 14.14 -3.02 -16.27
CA ALA A 115 13.37 -4.27 -16.25
C ALA A 115 12.25 -4.23 -15.20
N LYS A 116 12.54 -3.70 -14.00
CA LYS A 116 11.53 -3.48 -12.95
C LYS A 116 10.43 -2.52 -13.40
N HIS A 117 10.79 -1.41 -14.05
CA HIS A 117 9.80 -0.45 -14.55
C HIS A 117 8.89 -1.04 -15.64
N LEU A 118 9.43 -1.89 -16.51
CA LEU A 118 8.69 -2.61 -17.55
C LEU A 118 7.88 -3.80 -17.00
N GLY A 119 7.92 -4.06 -15.70
CA GLY A 119 7.22 -5.17 -15.06
C GLY A 119 7.84 -6.54 -15.35
N MET A 120 9.06 -6.61 -15.86
CA MET A 120 9.74 -7.88 -16.17
C MET A 120 10.11 -8.65 -14.90
N ASN A 121 10.30 -7.96 -13.77
CA ASN A 121 10.60 -8.57 -12.47
C ASN A 121 9.34 -8.94 -11.67
N MET A 122 8.19 -9.08 -12.32
CA MET A 122 6.96 -9.48 -11.64
C MET A 122 7.00 -10.96 -11.26
N LEU A 123 7.34 -11.24 -10.01
CA LEU A 123 7.16 -12.56 -9.41
C LEU A 123 5.71 -12.68 -8.94
N LYS A 124 4.92 -13.53 -9.60
CA LYS A 124 3.59 -13.89 -9.10
C LYS A 124 3.74 -14.84 -7.92
N VAL A 125 3.56 -14.31 -6.71
CA VAL A 125 3.48 -15.13 -5.49
C VAL A 125 2.01 -15.48 -5.27
N GLU A 126 1.66 -16.75 -5.40
CA GLU A 126 0.34 -17.26 -5.06
C GLU A 126 0.30 -17.58 -3.56
N HIS A 127 -0.55 -16.88 -2.82
CA HIS A 127 -0.81 -17.20 -1.41
C HIS A 127 -1.93 -18.23 -1.35
N THR A 128 -1.54 -19.50 -1.34
CA THR A 128 -2.43 -20.64 -1.18
C THR A 128 -2.22 -21.28 0.19
N GLY A 129 -3.21 -22.08 0.62
CA GLY A 129 -3.08 -22.97 1.76
C GLY A 129 -2.05 -24.07 1.48
N LYS A 130 -1.90 -24.98 2.45
CA LYS A 130 -1.02 -26.13 2.30
C LYS A 130 -1.34 -26.86 0.98
N ASP A 131 -0.32 -27.14 0.18
CA ASP A 131 -0.41 -27.85 -1.10
C ASP A 131 -1.30 -27.17 -2.18
N GLY A 132 -1.47 -25.85 -2.12
CA GLY A 132 -2.23 -25.11 -3.13
C GLY A 132 -3.72 -24.95 -2.83
N GLU A 133 -4.19 -25.50 -1.71
CA GLU A 133 -5.59 -25.47 -1.30
C GLU A 133 -6.09 -24.06 -0.95
N ALA A 134 -7.41 -23.91 -0.82
CA ALA A 134 -8.00 -22.68 -0.31
C ALA A 134 -7.44 -22.35 1.09
N ILE A 135 -7.17 -21.07 1.35
CA ILE A 135 -6.80 -20.62 2.69
C ILE A 135 -7.98 -20.91 3.62
N GLN A 136 -7.76 -21.79 4.59
CA GLN A 136 -8.75 -22.11 5.62
C GLN A 136 -8.82 -20.94 6.60
N VAL A 137 -9.89 -20.15 6.50
CA VAL A 137 -10.13 -19.03 7.43
C VAL A 137 -11.12 -19.49 8.51
N GLY A 138 -10.59 -19.95 9.64
CA GLY A 138 -11.38 -20.30 10.82
C GLY A 138 -11.20 -19.28 11.94
N MET A 139 -12.30 -18.87 12.59
CA MET A 139 -12.19 -18.16 13.87
C MET A 139 -11.73 -19.15 14.93
N MET A 140 -10.51 -18.98 15.44
CA MET A 140 -10.06 -19.71 16.61
C MET A 140 -10.92 -19.33 17.82
N SER A 141 -11.27 -20.31 18.64
CA SER A 141 -11.87 -20.04 19.95
C SER A 141 -10.85 -19.31 20.85
N PRO A 142 -11.31 -18.50 21.83
CA PRO A 142 -10.41 -17.86 22.79
C PRO A 142 -9.48 -18.86 23.50
N LEU A 143 -9.95 -20.08 23.75
CA LEU A 143 -9.16 -21.14 24.39
C LEU A 143 -8.05 -21.68 23.49
N GLU A 144 -8.34 -21.90 22.19
CA GLU A 144 -7.33 -22.32 21.22
C GLU A 144 -6.27 -21.24 21.01
N LEU A 145 -6.70 -19.97 20.92
CA LEU A 145 -5.78 -18.85 20.85
C LEU A 145 -4.87 -18.79 22.08
N ALA A 146 -5.44 -18.91 23.29
CA ALA A 146 -4.67 -18.91 24.53
C ALA A 146 -3.66 -20.07 24.58
N ARG A 147 -4.05 -21.28 24.17
CA ARG A 147 -3.15 -22.44 24.07
C ARG A 147 -2.02 -22.19 23.07
N ARG A 148 -2.33 -21.63 21.90
CA ARG A 148 -1.34 -21.33 20.85
C ARG A 148 -0.33 -20.28 21.32
N VAL A 149 -0.81 -19.23 21.99
CA VAL A 149 0.03 -18.18 22.58
C VAL A 149 0.94 -18.78 23.66
N ALA A 150 0.40 -19.59 24.58
CA ALA A 150 1.19 -20.25 25.62
C ALA A 150 2.28 -21.17 25.03
N TYR A 151 1.95 -21.94 23.99
CA TYR A 151 2.91 -22.77 23.27
C TYR A 151 4.05 -21.94 22.66
N LEU A 152 3.74 -20.84 21.96
CA LEU A 152 4.75 -19.96 21.36
C LEU A 152 5.66 -19.31 22.42
N VAL A 153 5.09 -18.89 23.55
CA VAL A 153 5.87 -18.34 24.68
C VAL A 153 6.84 -19.39 25.24
N HIS A 154 6.40 -20.64 25.37
CA HIS A 154 7.26 -21.72 25.85
C HIS A 154 8.36 -22.09 24.85
N GLU A 155 8.04 -22.20 23.55
CA GLU A 155 9.02 -22.48 22.50
C GLU A 155 10.08 -21.37 22.40
N THR A 156 9.67 -20.10 22.48
CA THR A 156 10.62 -18.98 22.49
C THR A 156 11.54 -19.02 23.71
N GLN A 157 11.02 -19.34 24.90
CA GLN A 157 11.84 -19.52 26.10
C GLN A 157 12.84 -20.68 25.97
N LYS A 158 12.44 -21.79 25.35
CA LYS A 158 13.34 -22.91 25.05
C LYS A 158 14.44 -22.52 24.06
N ALA A 159 14.06 -21.88 22.96
CA ALA A 159 15.00 -21.44 21.92
C ALA A 159 16.05 -20.46 22.47
N VAL A 160 15.64 -19.52 23.33
CA VAL A 160 16.55 -18.59 24.01
C VAL A 160 17.55 -19.34 24.92
N LYS A 161 17.09 -20.37 25.63
CA LYS A 161 17.95 -21.20 26.50
C LYS A 161 18.88 -22.15 25.72
N SER A 162 18.48 -22.60 24.54
CA SER A 162 19.29 -23.51 23.71
C SER A 162 20.24 -22.78 22.74
N GLY A 163 19.97 -21.51 22.41
CA GLY A 163 20.81 -20.67 21.55
C GLY A 163 21.84 -19.81 22.30
N THR A 164 22.01 -20.04 23.60
CA THR A 164 23.00 -19.37 24.47
C THR A 164 24.12 -20.32 24.89
N SER A 165 24.56 -21.19 23.97
CA SER A 165 25.77 -22.01 24.14
C SER A 165 26.72 -21.87 22.96
#